data_AF-A0A180EUF1-F1
#
_entry.id   AF-A0A180EUF1-F1
#
_cell.length_a   1.000
_cell.length_b   1.000
_cell.length_c   1.000
_cell.angle_alpha   90.00
_cell.angle_beta   90.00
_cell.angle_gamma   90.00
#
_symmetry.space_group_name_H-M   'P 1'
#
loop_
_entity.id
_entity.type
_entity.pdbx_description
1 polymer ?
#
loop_
_entity_poly.entity_id
_entity_poly.type
_entity_poly.pdbx_seq_one_letter_code
_entity_poly.pdbx_strand_id
1 'polypeptide(L)'
;MTKTTPSSEAAKAHAATELFITTGEKEYSDYLLSKTDFITENIDRTGWFIGRAEKKLGNTAFTNAILEALKGYRASLDEQGAETPYGIPYRPRIWGAGWDIQELGYEYYFLHTGYSDIFSAEFIYNSLNFILGCHPGLNTASFASGVGTKSAIPGYGANRADWSYIPGGVISGTALIRPDFPELLEFPFLWQQTEYVLGGGSSHYMFLVLAAQQLLK
;
A
#
# COMPACT_ATOMS: atom_id res chain seq x y z
N MET A 1 -1.71 -22.12 23.50
CA MET A 1 -0.65 -21.25 22.92
C MET A 1 -1.02 -20.99 21.48
N THR A 2 -1.32 -19.75 21.11
CA THR A 2 -1.52 -19.34 19.72
C THR A 2 -0.24 -19.62 18.94
N LYS A 3 -0.34 -20.38 17.84
CA LYS A 3 0.83 -20.69 17.00
C LYS A 3 1.37 -19.40 16.41
N THR A 4 2.69 -19.19 16.55
CA THR A 4 3.39 -18.10 15.87
C THR A 4 3.34 -18.36 14.36
N THR A 5 2.72 -17.45 13.62
CA THR A 5 2.74 -17.42 12.15
C THR A 5 3.67 -16.30 11.66
N PRO A 6 4.17 -16.35 10.41
CA PRO A 6 4.96 -15.25 9.84
C PRO A 6 4.23 -13.90 9.93
N SER A 7 2.92 -13.87 9.72
CA SER A 7 2.10 -12.65 9.90
C SER A 7 2.14 -12.13 11.35
N SER A 8 2.03 -13.02 12.34
CA SER A 8 2.11 -12.60 13.75
C SER A 8 3.50 -12.10 14.15
N GLU A 9 4.59 -12.62 13.56
CA GLU A 9 5.94 -12.12 13.81
C GLU A 9 6.18 -10.77 13.13
N ALA A 10 5.70 -10.59 11.90
CA ALA A 10 5.75 -9.29 11.21
C ALA A 10 5.00 -8.20 12.01
N ALA A 11 3.82 -8.53 12.56
CA ALA A 11 3.07 -7.62 13.41
C ALA A 11 3.83 -7.24 14.70
N LYS A 12 4.54 -8.19 15.32
CA LYS A 12 5.40 -7.90 16.49
C LYS A 12 6.60 -7.03 16.10
N ALA A 13 7.24 -7.31 14.97
CA ALA A 13 8.35 -6.49 14.46
C ALA A 13 7.91 -5.06 14.16
N HIS A 14 6.71 -4.89 13.58
CA HIS A 14 6.13 -3.58 13.35
C HIS A 14 5.85 -2.86 14.68
N ALA A 15 5.22 -3.52 15.66
CA ALA A 15 4.98 -2.94 16.97
C ALA A 15 6.29 -2.54 17.69
N ALA A 16 7.30 -3.41 17.66
CA ALA A 16 8.62 -3.11 18.23
C ALA A 16 9.30 -1.94 17.52
N THR A 17 9.09 -1.79 16.21
CA THR A 17 9.59 -0.66 15.43
C THR A 17 8.99 0.66 15.90
N GLU A 18 7.66 0.74 16.02
CA GLU A 18 6.99 1.96 16.49
C GLU A 18 7.36 2.29 17.95
N LEU A 19 7.43 1.27 18.81
CA LEU A 19 7.85 1.43 20.20
C LEU A 19 9.30 1.93 20.28
N PHE A 20 10.23 1.34 19.52
CA PHE A 20 11.62 1.78 19.50
C PHE A 20 11.78 3.22 18.98
N ILE A 21 11.09 3.58 17.90
CA ILE A 21 11.16 4.93 17.35
C ILE A 21 10.63 5.96 18.36
N THR A 22 9.57 5.60 19.09
CA THR A 22 8.91 6.50 20.06
C THR A 22 9.67 6.59 21.37
N THR A 23 10.06 5.46 21.98
CA THR A 23 10.62 5.43 23.35
C THR A 23 12.14 5.39 23.35
N GLY A 24 12.76 4.81 22.33
CA GLY A 24 14.21 4.54 22.30
C GLY A 24 14.66 3.44 23.26
N GLU A 25 13.73 2.68 23.85
CA GLU A 25 14.07 1.64 24.83
C GLU A 25 14.80 0.46 24.19
N LYS A 26 15.84 -0.02 24.89
CA LYS A 26 16.78 -1.02 24.40
C LYS A 26 16.13 -2.38 24.11
N GLU A 27 15.08 -2.75 24.84
CA GLU A 27 14.38 -4.02 24.64
C GLU A 27 13.82 -4.15 23.22
N TYR A 28 13.32 -3.06 22.64
CA TYR A 28 12.78 -3.06 21.29
C TYR A 28 13.88 -3.12 20.25
N SER A 29 14.99 -2.41 20.45
CA SER A 29 16.16 -2.54 19.54
C SER A 29 16.76 -3.93 19.59
N ASP A 30 16.92 -4.51 20.78
CA ASP A 30 17.49 -5.85 20.94
C ASP A 30 16.57 -6.91 20.30
N TYR A 31 15.25 -6.75 20.42
CA TYR A 31 14.28 -7.58 19.72
C TYR A 31 14.42 -7.49 18.19
N LEU A 32 14.45 -6.28 17.62
CA LEU A 32 14.57 -6.09 16.18
C LEU A 32 15.87 -6.70 15.63
N LEU A 33 16.99 -6.48 16.31
CA LEU A 33 18.29 -7.07 15.94
C LEU A 33 18.26 -8.61 16.02
N SER A 34 17.58 -9.18 17.02
CA SER A 34 17.41 -10.64 17.13
C SER A 34 16.56 -11.25 16.01
N LYS A 35 15.82 -10.41 15.26
CA LYS A 35 14.90 -10.82 14.18
C LYS A 35 15.41 -10.48 12.79
N THR A 36 16.71 -10.18 12.65
CA THR A 36 17.34 -9.81 11.38
C THR A 36 16.99 -10.79 10.25
N ASP A 37 17.21 -12.10 10.44
CA ASP A 37 16.95 -13.11 9.40
C ASP A 37 15.48 -13.15 8.98
N PHE A 38 14.56 -13.12 9.95
CA PHE A 38 13.13 -13.10 9.67
C PHE A 38 12.74 -11.83 8.88
N ILE A 39 13.29 -10.68 9.27
CA ILE A 39 13.02 -9.40 8.60
C ILE A 39 13.53 -9.43 7.16
N THR A 40 14.77 -9.85 6.93
CA THR A 40 15.35 -9.86 5.57
C THR A 40 14.69 -10.89 4.67
N GLU A 41 14.31 -12.06 5.19
CA GLU A 41 13.55 -13.08 4.43
C GLU A 41 12.12 -12.63 4.08
N ASN A 42 11.56 -11.66 4.82
CA ASN A 42 10.21 -11.13 4.62
C ASN A 42 10.25 -9.62 4.36
N ILE A 43 11.28 -9.16 3.63
CA ILE A 43 11.54 -7.73 3.43
C ILE A 43 10.42 -7.05 2.62
N ASP A 44 9.70 -7.83 1.80
CA ASP A 44 8.50 -7.42 1.05
C ASP A 44 7.42 -6.84 1.97
N ARG A 45 7.28 -7.40 3.17
CA ARG A 45 6.27 -7.02 4.17
C ARG A 45 6.81 -6.21 5.33
N THR A 46 8.12 -6.25 5.56
CA THR A 46 8.74 -5.64 6.74
C THR A 46 9.56 -4.39 6.43
N GLY A 47 10.04 -4.25 5.20
CA GLY A 47 11.00 -3.21 4.82
C GLY A 47 10.49 -1.79 5.08
N TRP A 48 9.22 -1.51 4.79
CA TRP A 48 8.66 -0.16 4.88
C TRP A 48 8.66 0.40 6.31
N PHE A 49 8.38 -0.42 7.32
CA PHE A 49 8.45 0.02 8.71
C PHE A 49 9.87 -0.10 9.27
N ILE A 50 10.61 -1.16 8.94
CA ILE A 50 12.00 -1.34 9.44
C ILE A 50 12.91 -0.21 8.98
N GLY A 51 12.72 0.29 7.75
CA GLY A 51 13.47 1.45 7.24
C GLY A 51 13.38 2.71 8.09
N ARG A 52 12.30 2.85 8.87
CA ARG A 52 12.10 3.99 9.77
C ARG A 52 12.92 3.87 11.06
N ALA A 53 13.32 2.66 11.45
CA ALA A 53 14.11 2.39 12.66
C ALA A 53 15.59 2.11 12.38
N GLU A 54 15.93 1.59 11.20
CA GLU A 54 17.27 1.12 10.83
C GLU A 54 18.37 2.12 11.23
N LYS A 55 18.30 3.38 10.77
CA LYS A 55 19.30 4.41 11.09
C LYS A 55 19.42 4.70 12.59
N LYS A 56 18.31 4.61 13.34
CA LYS A 56 18.28 4.83 14.80
C LYS A 56 18.86 3.64 15.57
N LEU A 57 18.78 2.42 15.02
CA LEU A 57 19.42 1.23 15.62
C LEU A 57 20.95 1.33 15.61
N GLY A 58 21.53 2.01 14.62
CA GLY A 58 22.97 2.28 14.56
C GLY A 58 23.84 1.02 14.47
N ASN A 59 23.31 -0.08 13.92
CA ASN A 59 24.01 -1.36 13.81
C ASN A 59 24.38 -1.66 12.35
N THR A 60 25.66 -1.52 12.01
CA THR A 60 26.14 -1.66 10.62
C THR A 60 25.84 -3.02 9.99
N ALA A 61 25.89 -4.11 10.75
CA ALA A 61 25.58 -5.44 10.23
C ALA A 61 24.09 -5.56 9.85
N PHE A 62 23.21 -5.06 10.71
CA PHE A 62 21.78 -4.96 10.44
C PHE A 62 21.50 -4.07 9.24
N THR A 63 22.08 -2.86 9.19
CA THR A 63 21.97 -1.92 8.06
C THR A 63 22.30 -2.61 6.74
N ASN A 64 23.45 -3.28 6.66
CA ASN A 64 23.89 -3.93 5.43
C ASN A 64 22.95 -5.07 5.03
N ALA A 65 22.48 -5.87 6.00
CA ALA A 65 21.53 -6.95 5.73
C ALA A 65 20.20 -6.42 5.16
N ILE A 66 19.68 -5.32 5.72
CA ILE A 66 18.47 -4.65 5.22
C ILE A 66 18.69 -4.08 3.81
N LEU A 67 19.81 -3.40 3.57
CA LEU A 67 20.11 -2.81 2.25
C LEU A 67 20.19 -3.88 1.16
N GLU A 68 20.86 -5.01 1.41
CA GLU A 68 20.93 -6.09 0.43
C GLU A 68 19.56 -6.72 0.17
N ALA A 69 18.76 -6.95 1.21
CA ALA A 69 17.40 -7.46 1.05
C ALA A 69 16.50 -6.48 0.26
N LEU A 70 16.61 -5.18 0.52
CA LEU A 70 15.85 -4.13 -0.17
C LEU A 70 16.21 -4.01 -1.65
N LYS A 71 17.48 -4.18 -2.03
CA LYS A 71 17.89 -4.22 -3.44
C LYS A 71 17.23 -5.39 -4.18
N GLY A 72 17.23 -6.57 -3.55
CA GLY A 72 16.53 -7.74 -4.09
C GLY A 72 15.03 -7.49 -4.25
N TYR A 73 14.41 -6.87 -3.24
CA TYR A 73 12.98 -6.51 -3.30
C TYR A 73 12.68 -5.50 -4.39
N ARG A 74 13.52 -4.45 -4.56
CA ARG A 74 13.36 -3.47 -5.63
C ARG A 74 13.37 -4.13 -7.01
N ALA A 75 14.31 -5.04 -7.26
CA ALA A 75 14.37 -5.75 -8.53
C ALA A 75 13.10 -6.58 -8.81
N SER A 76 12.52 -7.21 -7.78
CA SER A 76 11.24 -7.92 -7.92
C SER A 76 10.07 -6.97 -8.20
N LEU A 77 10.05 -5.80 -7.55
CA LEU A 77 9.04 -4.77 -7.83
C LEU A 77 9.14 -4.22 -9.25
N ASP A 78 10.35 -4.03 -9.78
CA ASP A 78 10.58 -3.62 -11.16
C ASP A 78 10.04 -4.64 -12.17
N GLU A 79 10.35 -5.93 -11.96
CA GLU A 79 9.83 -7.01 -12.80
C GLU A 79 8.31 -7.05 -12.79
N GLN A 80 7.70 -7.03 -11.59
CA GLN A 80 6.25 -7.06 -11.44
C GLN A 80 5.57 -5.79 -11.99
N GLY A 81 6.19 -4.63 -11.84
CA GLY A 81 5.69 -3.35 -12.34
C GLY A 81 5.70 -3.26 -13.86
N ALA A 82 6.60 -3.99 -14.52
CA ALA A 82 6.70 -4.05 -15.98
C ALA A 82 5.66 -4.99 -16.63
N GLU A 83 4.97 -5.82 -15.84
CA GLU A 83 3.94 -6.75 -16.35
C GLU A 83 2.70 -6.04 -16.90
N THR A 84 2.47 -4.77 -16.54
CA THR A 84 1.32 -3.98 -16.96
C THR A 84 1.76 -2.56 -17.34
N PRO A 85 0.99 -1.84 -18.19
CA PRO A 85 1.34 -0.46 -18.57
C PRO A 85 1.16 0.56 -17.44
N TYR A 86 0.73 0.15 -16.24
CA TYR A 86 0.46 1.04 -15.12
C TYR A 86 1.70 1.33 -14.27
N GLY A 87 2.83 0.65 -14.54
CA GLY A 87 4.10 0.90 -13.87
C GLY A 87 4.10 0.57 -12.38
N ILE A 88 3.21 -0.36 -11.97
CA ILE A 88 3.08 -0.88 -10.60
C ILE A 88 2.66 -2.36 -10.65
N PRO A 89 3.09 -3.17 -9.67
CA PRO A 89 2.56 -4.52 -9.46
C PRO A 89 1.04 -4.47 -9.33
N TYR A 90 0.35 -5.16 -10.24
CA TYR A 90 -1.11 -5.23 -10.21
C TYR A 90 -1.56 -6.68 -10.38
N ARG A 91 -2.37 -7.14 -9.41
CA ARG A 91 -2.93 -8.50 -9.38
C ARG A 91 -4.45 -8.40 -9.28
N PRO A 92 -5.16 -8.32 -10.43
CA PRO A 92 -6.61 -8.17 -10.43
C PRO A 92 -7.28 -9.38 -9.80
N ARG A 93 -8.32 -9.10 -8.99
CA ARG A 93 -9.19 -10.11 -8.37
C ARG A 93 -10.57 -9.52 -8.15
N ILE A 94 -11.47 -10.31 -7.58
CA ILE A 94 -12.88 -9.91 -7.43
C ILE A 94 -13.07 -8.72 -6.49
N TRP A 95 -12.20 -8.52 -5.48
CA TRP A 95 -12.38 -7.48 -4.47
C TRP A 95 -11.06 -6.95 -3.92
N GLY A 96 -11.01 -5.64 -3.69
CA GLY A 96 -9.96 -4.95 -2.93
C GLY A 96 -8.65 -4.70 -3.69
N ALA A 97 -8.58 -4.99 -4.99
CA ALA A 97 -7.34 -4.78 -5.76
C ALA A 97 -6.92 -3.30 -5.78
N GLY A 98 -7.87 -2.36 -5.80
CA GLY A 98 -7.56 -0.93 -5.69
C GLY A 98 -7.05 -0.52 -4.31
N TRP A 99 -7.41 -1.23 -3.24
CA TRP A 99 -6.86 -0.96 -1.90
C TRP A 99 -5.43 -1.46 -1.75
N ASP A 100 -5.09 -2.60 -2.34
CA ASP A 100 -3.70 -3.09 -2.38
C ASP A 100 -2.77 -2.11 -3.11
N ILE A 101 -3.22 -1.52 -4.22
CA ILE A 101 -2.44 -0.50 -4.92
C ILE A 101 -2.17 0.72 -4.02
N GLN A 102 -3.13 1.09 -3.17
CA GLN A 102 -2.98 2.19 -2.24
C GLN A 102 -2.04 1.83 -1.09
N GLU A 103 -2.16 0.62 -0.54
CA GLU A 103 -1.24 0.08 0.47
C GLU A 103 0.19 0.03 -0.05
N LEU A 104 0.39 -0.51 -1.26
CA LEU A 104 1.70 -0.51 -1.93
C LEU A 104 2.29 0.90 -1.95
N GLY A 105 1.55 1.89 -2.43
CA GLY A 105 2.07 3.27 -2.52
C GLY A 105 2.36 3.89 -1.15
N TYR A 106 1.54 3.60 -0.14
CA TYR A 106 1.74 4.03 1.24
C TYR A 106 3.03 3.44 1.83
N GLU A 107 3.23 2.13 1.70
CA GLU A 107 4.45 1.45 2.17
C GLU A 107 5.68 1.94 1.40
N TYR A 108 5.54 2.10 0.09
CA TYR A 108 6.59 2.56 -0.80
C TYR A 108 7.08 3.96 -0.44
N TYR A 109 6.22 4.85 0.05
CA TYR A 109 6.63 6.16 0.54
C TYR A 109 7.71 6.08 1.64
N PHE A 110 7.57 5.14 2.59
CA PHE A 110 8.57 4.98 3.65
C PHE A 110 9.87 4.36 3.12
N LEU A 111 9.79 3.49 2.12
CA LEU A 111 10.97 2.97 1.42
C LEU A 111 11.70 4.07 0.66
N HIS A 112 10.98 4.90 -0.09
CA HIS A 112 11.55 6.05 -0.81
C HIS A 112 12.22 7.05 0.13
N THR A 113 11.53 7.45 1.21
CA THR A 113 12.06 8.45 2.15
C THR A 113 13.23 7.91 3.00
N GLY A 114 13.26 6.60 3.28
CA GLY A 114 14.37 5.95 3.97
C GLY A 114 15.59 5.68 3.08
N TYR A 115 15.34 5.31 1.82
CA TYR A 115 16.29 4.69 0.89
C TYR A 115 16.10 5.21 -0.55
N SER A 116 16.15 6.53 -0.75
CA SER A 116 15.91 7.18 -2.05
C SER A 116 16.86 6.74 -3.17
N ASP A 117 18.05 6.23 -2.82
CA ASP A 117 19.02 5.69 -3.78
C ASP A 117 18.60 4.33 -4.37
N ILE A 118 17.66 3.64 -3.71
CA ILE A 118 17.13 2.32 -4.12
C ILE A 118 15.70 2.47 -4.69
N PHE A 119 14.89 3.35 -4.09
CA PHE A 119 13.47 3.48 -4.40
C PHE A 119 13.16 4.89 -4.92
N SER A 120 12.82 5.02 -6.21
CA SER A 120 12.36 6.28 -6.83
C SER A 120 10.92 6.61 -6.44
N ALA A 121 10.49 7.87 -6.49
CA ALA A 121 9.11 8.22 -6.14
C ALA A 121 8.02 7.68 -7.10
N GLU A 122 8.40 7.02 -8.20
CA GLU A 122 7.48 6.67 -9.30
C GLU A 122 6.33 5.77 -8.87
N PHE A 123 6.56 4.77 -8.01
CA PHE A 123 5.50 3.87 -7.57
C PHE A 123 4.44 4.59 -6.73
N ILE A 124 4.83 5.64 -5.99
CA ILE A 124 3.90 6.47 -5.22
C ILE A 124 2.97 7.22 -6.17
N TYR A 125 3.53 7.83 -7.21
CA TYR A 125 2.76 8.56 -8.22
C TYR A 125 1.90 7.64 -9.07
N ASN A 126 2.43 6.49 -9.49
CA ASN A 126 1.69 5.52 -10.28
C ASN A 126 0.54 4.92 -9.48
N SER A 127 0.74 4.59 -8.20
CA SER A 127 -0.37 4.20 -7.31
C SER A 127 -1.44 5.28 -7.25
N LEU A 128 -1.08 6.55 -7.03
CA LEU A 128 -2.07 7.64 -6.99
C LEU A 128 -2.79 7.81 -8.34
N ASN A 129 -2.06 7.80 -9.45
CA ASN A 129 -2.63 7.88 -10.80
C ASN A 129 -3.60 6.73 -11.08
N PHE A 130 -3.27 5.52 -10.62
CA PHE A 130 -4.14 4.35 -10.73
C PHE A 130 -5.48 4.60 -10.04
N ILE A 131 -5.48 5.12 -8.81
CA ILE A 131 -6.71 5.44 -8.08
C ILE A 131 -7.49 6.58 -8.73
N LEU A 132 -6.82 7.52 -9.41
CA LEU A 132 -7.44 8.66 -10.06
C LEU A 132 -7.92 8.39 -11.50
N GLY A 133 -7.84 7.14 -11.98
CA GLY A 133 -8.44 6.72 -13.25
C GLY A 133 -7.48 6.04 -14.24
N CYS A 134 -6.18 5.95 -13.94
CA CYS A 134 -5.20 5.25 -14.78
C CYS A 134 -5.16 3.76 -14.45
N HIS A 135 -6.27 3.06 -14.67
CA HIS A 135 -6.45 1.65 -14.30
C HIS A 135 -7.20 0.89 -15.41
N PRO A 136 -7.24 -0.46 -15.38
CA PRO A 136 -7.87 -1.22 -16.45
C PRO A 136 -9.40 -1.19 -16.39
N GLY A 137 -10.00 -1.53 -17.53
CA GLY A 137 -11.44 -1.58 -17.76
C GLY A 137 -11.92 -0.43 -18.65
N LEU A 138 -13.14 -0.57 -19.18
CA LEU A 138 -13.79 0.48 -19.98
C LEU A 138 -14.19 1.69 -19.12
N ASN A 139 -14.48 1.45 -17.84
CA ASN A 139 -14.79 2.51 -16.90
C ASN A 139 -13.51 2.93 -16.18
N THR A 140 -13.05 4.15 -16.45
CA THR A 140 -11.84 4.77 -15.87
C THR A 140 -12.20 5.81 -14.80
N ALA A 141 -13.32 5.61 -14.11
CA ALA A 141 -13.73 6.48 -13.01
C ALA A 141 -12.68 6.46 -11.90
N SER A 142 -12.28 7.65 -11.44
CA SER A 142 -11.54 7.78 -10.20
C SER A 142 -12.24 7.00 -9.09
N PHE A 143 -11.47 6.18 -8.37
CA PHE A 143 -11.98 5.42 -7.23
C PHE A 143 -12.31 6.32 -6.05
N ALA A 144 -11.76 7.54 -6.01
CA ALA A 144 -12.07 8.55 -5.01
C ALA A 144 -13.31 9.36 -5.44
N SER A 145 -14.39 9.18 -4.70
CA SER A 145 -15.72 9.72 -5.04
C SER A 145 -15.75 11.24 -4.95
N GLY A 146 -16.19 11.90 -6.02
CA GLY A 146 -16.20 13.37 -6.14
C GLY A 146 -14.84 13.97 -6.52
N VAL A 147 -13.84 13.17 -6.87
CA VAL A 147 -12.52 13.64 -7.33
C VAL A 147 -12.29 13.18 -8.77
N GLY A 148 -11.93 14.12 -9.64
CA GLY A 148 -11.74 13.89 -11.08
C GLY A 148 -12.96 14.25 -11.92
N THR A 149 -12.83 14.20 -13.25
CA THR A 149 -13.94 14.50 -14.19
C THR A 149 -15.00 13.40 -14.22
N LYS A 150 -14.61 12.17 -13.93
CA LYS A 150 -15.46 11.01 -13.71
C LYS A 150 -14.97 10.27 -12.46
N SER A 151 -15.87 10.01 -11.51
CA SER A 151 -15.56 9.30 -10.27
C SER A 151 -16.61 8.25 -9.96
N ALA A 152 -16.27 7.26 -9.15
CA ALA A 152 -17.16 6.19 -8.74
C ALA A 152 -18.32 6.71 -7.88
N ILE A 153 -19.47 6.95 -8.51
CA ILE A 153 -20.71 7.32 -7.85
C ILE A 153 -21.87 6.56 -8.54
N PRO A 154 -22.88 6.10 -7.79
CA PRO A 154 -22.97 6.07 -6.33
C PRO A 154 -22.00 5.04 -5.69
N GLY A 155 -21.72 5.19 -4.39
CA GLY A 155 -20.83 4.29 -3.66
C GLY A 155 -21.55 3.36 -2.68
N TYR A 156 -20.98 2.18 -2.42
CA TYR A 156 -21.43 1.30 -1.34
C TYR A 156 -20.87 1.83 -0.01
N GLY A 157 -21.65 2.71 0.62
CA GLY A 157 -21.34 3.29 1.93
C GLY A 157 -22.58 3.44 2.80
N ALA A 158 -22.50 4.32 3.81
CA ALA A 158 -23.62 4.60 4.71
C ALA A 158 -24.88 5.10 3.97
N ASN A 159 -24.70 5.85 2.87
CA ASN A 159 -25.78 6.49 2.12
C ASN A 159 -26.14 5.74 0.81
N ARG A 160 -25.76 4.46 0.67
CA ARG A 160 -25.98 3.68 -0.56
C ARG A 160 -27.45 3.54 -0.96
N ALA A 161 -28.34 3.50 0.03
CA ALA A 161 -29.79 3.40 -0.18
C ALA A 161 -30.38 4.66 -0.83
N ASP A 162 -29.73 5.81 -0.63
CA ASP A 162 -30.12 7.09 -1.22
C ASP A 162 -29.53 7.28 -2.63
N TRP A 163 -28.86 6.26 -3.19
CA TRP A 163 -28.10 6.37 -4.44
C TRP A 163 -27.09 7.54 -4.42
N SER A 164 -26.54 7.80 -3.25
CA SER A 164 -25.62 8.91 -2.99
C SER A 164 -24.18 8.40 -2.79
N TYR A 165 -23.29 9.31 -2.43
CA TYR A 165 -21.88 9.02 -2.14
C TYR A 165 -21.39 9.88 -0.98
N ILE A 166 -20.23 9.51 -0.42
CA ILE A 166 -19.51 10.31 0.57
C ILE A 166 -18.32 10.91 -0.18
N PRO A 167 -18.20 12.26 -0.28
CA PRO A 167 -17.04 12.89 -0.91
C PRO A 167 -15.73 12.42 -0.29
N GLY A 168 -14.77 12.02 -1.13
CA GLY A 168 -13.50 11.44 -0.70
C GLY A 168 -13.57 9.97 -0.26
N GLY A 169 -14.75 9.35 -0.27
CA GLY A 169 -14.88 7.89 -0.08
C GLY A 169 -14.20 7.15 -1.22
N VAL A 170 -13.35 6.17 -0.88
CA VAL A 170 -12.52 5.44 -1.85
C VAL A 170 -12.99 4.01 -1.99
N ILE A 171 -13.40 3.65 -3.21
CA ILE A 171 -13.92 2.31 -3.50
C ILE A 171 -12.81 1.25 -3.57
N SER A 172 -13.19 -0.03 -3.48
CA SER A 172 -12.29 -1.17 -3.73
C SER A 172 -11.76 -1.23 -5.16
N GLY A 173 -12.50 -0.67 -6.12
CA GLY A 173 -12.07 -0.46 -7.51
C GLY A 173 -12.56 -1.53 -8.47
N THR A 174 -11.95 -1.57 -9.65
CA THR A 174 -12.27 -2.51 -10.73
C THR A 174 -12.17 -3.97 -10.26
N ALA A 175 -13.26 -4.72 -10.42
CA ALA A 175 -13.30 -6.15 -10.16
C ALA A 175 -12.98 -6.95 -11.42
N LEU A 176 -12.27 -8.07 -11.26
CA LEU A 176 -12.13 -9.08 -12.30
C LEU A 176 -12.96 -10.31 -11.93
N ILE A 177 -14.12 -10.48 -12.59
CA ILE A 177 -15.02 -11.62 -12.44
C ILE A 177 -14.77 -12.56 -13.61
N ARG A 178 -14.43 -13.83 -13.37
CA ARG A 178 -14.21 -14.81 -14.46
C ARG A 178 -15.56 -15.36 -14.94
N PRO A 179 -15.75 -15.61 -16.25
CA PRO A 179 -14.79 -15.49 -17.36
C PRO A 179 -14.67 -14.09 -17.99
N ASP A 180 -15.27 -13.07 -17.38
CA ASP A 180 -15.40 -11.71 -17.92
C ASP A 180 -14.14 -10.84 -17.77
N PHE A 181 -14.21 -9.65 -18.38
CA PHE A 181 -13.18 -8.61 -18.37
C PHE A 181 -13.20 -7.79 -17.07
N PRO A 182 -12.13 -7.00 -16.78
CA PRO A 182 -12.16 -6.03 -15.70
C PRO A 182 -13.36 -5.09 -15.85
N GLU A 183 -14.21 -5.03 -14.83
CA GLU A 183 -15.43 -4.22 -14.81
C GLU A 183 -15.54 -3.37 -13.56
N LEU A 184 -16.17 -2.21 -13.75
CA LEU A 184 -16.57 -1.29 -12.69
C LEU A 184 -17.93 -0.71 -13.10
N LEU A 185 -18.99 -1.22 -12.50
CA LEU A 185 -20.38 -0.91 -12.84
C LEU A 185 -20.93 0.19 -11.93
N GLU A 186 -21.81 1.01 -12.46
CA GLU A 186 -22.53 2.05 -11.70
C GLU A 186 -23.74 1.43 -10.97
N PHE A 187 -23.45 0.62 -9.94
CA PHE A 187 -24.49 0.03 -9.09
C PHE A 187 -24.00 -0.11 -7.64
N PRO A 188 -24.56 0.63 -6.67
CA PRO A 188 -23.97 0.79 -5.34
C PRO A 188 -24.18 -0.40 -4.43
N PHE A 189 -24.76 -1.50 -4.91
CA PHE A 189 -24.94 -2.75 -4.16
C PHE A 189 -23.93 -3.84 -4.56
N LEU A 190 -23.04 -3.54 -5.52
CA LEU A 190 -21.84 -4.34 -5.80
C LEU A 190 -20.71 -3.90 -4.86
N TRP A 191 -20.81 -4.32 -3.60
CA TRP A 191 -19.83 -3.98 -2.56
C TRP A 191 -18.40 -4.37 -2.96
N GLN A 192 -18.21 -5.45 -3.72
CA GLN A 192 -16.90 -5.86 -4.21
C GLN A 192 -16.21 -4.81 -5.09
N GLN A 193 -16.97 -3.91 -5.71
CA GLN A 193 -16.49 -2.85 -6.60
C GLN A 193 -16.51 -1.48 -5.92
N THR A 194 -17.60 -1.15 -5.23
CA THR A 194 -17.90 0.23 -4.80
C THR A 194 -17.84 0.45 -3.28
N GLU A 195 -17.36 -0.51 -2.49
CA GLU A 195 -17.36 -0.39 -1.02
C GLU A 195 -16.38 0.65 -0.49
N TYR A 196 -16.83 1.43 0.50
CA TYR A 196 -15.94 2.21 1.36
C TYR A 196 -15.64 1.42 2.64
N VAL A 197 -14.36 1.40 3.03
CA VAL A 197 -13.90 0.84 4.30
C VAL A 197 -13.29 1.91 5.19
N LEU A 198 -13.24 1.66 6.50
CA LEU A 198 -12.49 2.47 7.45
C LEU A 198 -11.12 1.83 7.67
N GLY A 199 -10.04 2.63 7.57
CA GLY A 199 -8.67 2.12 7.55
C GLY A 199 -8.29 1.51 6.19
N GLY A 200 -7.01 1.18 6.01
CA GLY A 200 -6.48 0.69 4.74
C GLY A 200 -6.73 1.71 3.62
N GLY A 201 -7.41 1.29 2.55
CA GLY A 201 -7.68 2.10 1.34
C GLY A 201 -8.06 3.56 1.62
N SER A 202 -9.10 3.82 2.42
CA SER A 202 -9.52 5.20 2.70
C SER A 202 -8.44 6.07 3.34
N SER A 203 -7.61 5.50 4.23
CA SER A 203 -6.49 6.22 4.85
C SER A 203 -5.27 6.33 3.93
N HIS A 204 -5.01 5.29 3.14
CA HIS A 204 -3.89 5.25 2.19
C HIS A 204 -4.08 6.25 1.05
N TYR A 205 -5.28 6.42 0.49
CA TYR A 205 -5.52 7.46 -0.51
C TYR A 205 -5.23 8.87 0.02
N MET A 206 -5.77 9.21 1.20
CA MET A 206 -5.48 10.48 1.86
C MET A 206 -3.97 10.66 2.04
N PHE A 207 -3.29 9.63 2.53
CA PHE A 207 -1.84 9.65 2.69
C PHE A 207 -1.11 9.86 1.36
N LEU A 208 -1.49 9.16 0.29
CA LEU A 208 -0.86 9.27 -1.03
C LEU A 208 -1.00 10.68 -1.62
N VAL A 209 -2.15 11.31 -1.47
CA VAL A 209 -2.35 12.71 -1.90
C VAL A 209 -1.39 13.64 -1.14
N LEU A 210 -1.24 13.47 0.17
CA LEU A 210 -0.31 14.26 0.98
C LEU A 210 1.16 13.97 0.63
N ALA A 211 1.51 12.70 0.41
CA ALA A 211 2.83 12.27 0.01
C ALA A 211 3.22 12.87 -1.36
N ALA A 212 2.33 12.82 -2.34
CA ALA A 212 2.58 13.42 -3.65
C ALA A 212 2.76 14.93 -3.54
N GLN A 213 1.93 15.61 -2.73
CA GLN A 213 2.08 17.04 -2.48
C GLN A 213 3.42 17.39 -1.79
N GLN A 214 3.92 16.54 -0.91
CA GLN A 214 5.21 16.72 -0.25
C GLN A 214 6.37 16.53 -1.23
N LEU A 215 6.33 15.48 -2.07
CA LEU A 215 7.44 15.10 -2.95
C LEU A 215 7.57 15.97 -4.20
N LEU A 216 6.50 16.67 -4.61
CA LEU A 216 6.50 17.58 -5.77
C LEU A 216 6.91 19.03 -5.44
N LYS A 217 7.15 19.34 -4.16
CA LYS A 217 7.63 20.66 -3.71
C LYS A 217 9.15 20.72 -3.75
#